data_AF-A0A8C3WRX0-F1
#
_entry.id   AF-A0A8C3WRX0-F1
#
_cell.length_a   1.000
_cell.length_b   1.000
_cell.length_c   1.000
_cell.angle_alpha   90.00
_cell.angle_beta   90.00
_cell.angle_gamma   90.00
#
_symmetry.space_group_name_H-M   'P 1'
#
loop_
_entity.id
_entity.type
_entity.pdbx_description
1 polymer ?
#
loop_
_entity_poly.entity_id
_entity_poly.type
_entity_poly.pdbx_seq_one_letter_code
_entity_poly.pdbx_strand_id
1 'polypeptide(L)'
;MAVLRQLGLLLWKNYTLQRRKVLVTLLELLPPLLFSGILVWLRLKVRSENVPNATTYPGQSIQELPLFFSFPPPSGPWELVYVPAQSEAVRTVVETARRALVINLRAHGFPSEKAFEDYVRSDNLSTNVLAAVVFEHAFNHSRDPLPLAVKYHLRFSYTRRNYMWTQTGSVFLKDTEGWHTTSLFPLFPNPGPREATSADGGEPGEKHP
;
A
#
# COMPACT_ATOMS: atom_id res chain seq x y z
N MET A 1 47.20 -1.23 51.18
CA MET A 1 46.16 -0.91 52.19
C MET A 1 45.74 0.57 52.22
N ALA A 2 46.64 1.54 51.99
CA ALA A 2 46.30 2.97 52.01
C ALA A 2 45.30 3.40 50.92
N VAL A 3 45.41 2.85 49.71
CA VAL A 3 44.54 3.19 48.56
C VAL A 3 43.07 2.82 48.81
N LEU A 4 42.81 1.67 49.46
CA LEU A 4 41.45 1.25 49.82
C LEU A 4 40.83 2.16 50.89
N ARG A 5 41.64 2.63 51.86
CA ARG A 5 41.19 3.64 52.84
C ARG A 5 40.85 4.97 52.17
N GLN A 6 41.67 5.42 51.21
CA GLN A 6 41.40 6.63 50.44
C GLN A 6 40.15 6.49 49.56
N LEU A 7 39.97 5.35 48.90
CA LEU A 7 38.75 5.03 48.13
C LEU A 7 37.50 5.07 49.02
N GLY A 8 37.56 4.47 50.22
CA GLY A 8 36.47 4.50 51.19
C GLY A 8 36.10 5.92 51.64
N LEU A 9 37.09 6.78 51.89
CA LEU A 9 36.86 8.19 52.23
C LEU A 9 36.22 8.97 51.08
N LEU A 10 36.62 8.71 49.83
CA LEU A 10 36.03 9.33 48.65
C LEU A 10 34.58 8.89 48.43
N LEU A 11 34.28 7.60 48.58
CA LEU A 11 32.92 7.06 48.52
C LEU A 11 32.04 7.65 49.62
N TRP A 12 32.55 7.75 50.85
CA TRP A 12 31.83 8.37 51.96
C TRP A 12 31.52 9.84 51.70
N LYS A 13 32.48 10.59 51.16
CA LYS A 13 32.30 11.99 50.76
C LYS A 13 31.24 12.11 49.67
N ASN A 14 31.32 11.30 48.62
CA ASN A 14 30.36 11.31 47.51
C ASN A 14 28.95 10.90 47.96
N TYR A 15 28.83 9.88 48.80
CA TYR A 15 27.57 9.47 49.42
C TYR A 15 26.95 10.59 50.27
N THR A 16 27.77 11.26 51.09
CA THR A 16 27.29 12.37 51.93
C THR A 16 26.84 13.57 51.08
N LEU A 17 27.53 13.85 49.97
CA LEU A 17 27.13 14.87 49.00
C LEU A 17 25.81 14.52 48.29
N GLN A 18 25.65 13.26 47.88
CA GLN A 18 24.44 12.77 47.22
C GLN A 18 23.24 12.78 48.19
N ARG A 19 23.45 12.42 49.46
CA ARG A 19 22.44 12.49 50.52
C ARG A 19 21.95 13.93 50.79
N ARG A 20 22.77 14.94 50.53
CA ARG A 20 22.38 16.37 50.68
C ARG A 20 21.67 16.92 49.45
N LYS A 21 21.71 16.23 48.31
CA LYS A 21 21.07 16.61 47.05
C LYS A 21 20.01 15.60 46.63
N VAL A 22 19.19 15.15 47.58
CA VAL A 22 18.14 14.12 47.37
C VAL A 22 17.22 14.47 46.19
N LEU A 23 16.82 15.73 46.05
CA LEU A 23 15.96 16.18 44.96
C LEU A 23 16.61 16.00 43.58
N VAL A 24 17.91 16.26 43.47
CA VAL A 24 18.67 16.10 42.22
C VAL A 24 18.81 14.62 41.87
N THR A 25 19.15 13.77 42.86
CA THR A 25 19.23 12.31 42.65
C THR A 25 17.87 11.70 42.30
N LEU A 26 16.78 12.21 42.87
CA LEU A 26 15.43 11.76 42.55
C LEU A 26 15.03 12.16 41.12
N LEU A 27 15.38 13.37 40.70
CA LEU A 27 15.18 13.85 39.32
C LEU A 27 16.07 13.11 38.31
N GLU A 28 17.24 12.63 38.71
CA GLU A 28 18.11 11.79 37.86
C GLU A 28 17.59 10.35 37.73
N LEU A 29 16.97 9.80 38.77
CA LEU A 29 16.46 8.43 38.80
C LEU A 29 15.06 8.30 38.18
N LEU A 30 14.25 9.35 38.25
CA LEU A 30 12.87 9.34 37.77
C LEU A 30 12.76 9.10 36.25
N PRO A 31 13.57 9.74 35.37
CA PRO A 31 13.53 9.50 33.94
C PRO A 31 13.79 8.04 33.53
N PRO A 32 14.88 7.35 33.94
CA PRO A 32 15.09 5.96 33.55
C PRO A 32 14.00 5.03 34.11
N LEU A 33 13.49 5.30 35.30
CA LEU A 33 12.35 4.55 35.87
C LEU A 33 11.06 4.79 35.08
N LEU A 34 10.80 6.03 34.68
CA LEU A 34 9.63 6.40 33.87
C LEU A 34 9.70 5.73 32.50
N PHE A 35 10.83 5.82 31.80
CA PHE A 35 11.01 5.16 30.49
C PHE A 35 10.89 3.65 30.60
N SER A 36 11.52 3.03 31.60
CA SER A 36 11.37 1.59 31.88
C SER A 36 9.91 1.22 32.13
N GLY A 37 9.19 1.99 32.95
CA GLY A 37 7.78 1.80 33.23
C GLY A 37 6.91 1.90 31.98
N ILE A 38 7.16 2.88 31.12
CA ILE A 38 6.46 3.05 29.83
C ILE A 38 6.71 1.84 28.93
N LEU A 39 7.95 1.37 28.81
CA LEU A 39 8.29 0.22 27.97
C LEU A 39 7.63 -1.07 28.47
N VAL A 40 7.63 -1.31 29.79
CA VAL A 40 6.92 -2.46 30.39
C VAL A 40 5.42 -2.34 30.16
N TRP A 41 4.85 -1.14 30.35
CA TRP A 41 3.43 -0.91 30.10
C TRP A 41 3.05 -1.16 28.63
N LEU A 42 3.84 -0.66 27.68
CA LEU A 42 3.67 -0.94 26.24
C LEU A 42 3.75 -2.44 25.96
N ARG A 43 4.73 -3.14 26.53
CA ARG A 43 4.88 -4.60 26.38
C ARG A 43 3.67 -5.36 26.91
N LEU A 44 3.07 -4.91 28.02
CA LEU A 44 1.87 -5.53 28.57
C LEU A 44 0.62 -5.27 27.71
N LYS A 45 0.59 -4.15 26.97
CA LYS A 45 -0.49 -3.86 26.01
C LYS A 45 -0.35 -4.69 24.73
N VAL A 46 0.87 -4.95 24.28
CA VAL A 46 1.14 -5.78 23.10
C VAL A 46 1.03 -7.26 23.48
N ARG A 47 -0.17 -7.82 23.34
CA ARG A 47 -0.39 -9.26 23.48
C ARG A 47 0.22 -9.98 22.28
N SER A 48 1.07 -10.98 22.55
CA SER A 48 1.57 -11.87 21.50
C SER A 48 0.49 -12.89 21.18
N GLU A 49 -0.19 -12.70 20.05
CA GLU A 49 -1.13 -13.70 19.55
C GLU A 49 -0.35 -14.76 18.76
N ASN A 50 -0.34 -15.99 19.28
CA ASN A 50 0.17 -17.13 18.52
C ASN A 50 -0.92 -17.56 17.55
N VAL A 51 -0.67 -17.42 16.26
CA VAL A 51 -1.55 -17.93 15.20
C VAL A 51 -0.97 -19.27 14.74
N PRO A 52 -1.48 -20.42 15.24
CA PRO A 52 -0.87 -21.73 14.99
C PRO A 52 -1.09 -22.23 13.56
N ASN A 53 -2.13 -21.74 12.89
CA ASN A 53 -2.51 -22.16 11.54
C ASN A 53 -2.11 -21.11 10.52
N ALA A 54 -1.63 -21.55 9.36
CA ALA A 54 -1.38 -20.64 8.24
C ALA A 54 -2.69 -19.95 7.82
N THR A 55 -2.67 -18.63 7.69
CA THR A 55 -3.79 -17.88 7.11
C THR A 55 -3.90 -18.23 5.64
N THR A 56 -4.98 -18.92 5.28
CA THR A 56 -5.31 -19.26 3.90
C THR A 56 -6.41 -18.32 3.41
N TYR A 57 -6.22 -17.78 2.21
CA TYR A 57 -7.23 -16.95 1.56
C TYR A 57 -7.97 -17.81 0.53
N PRO A 58 -9.30 -17.77 0.49
CA PRO A 58 -10.06 -18.47 -0.54
C PRO A 58 -9.72 -17.93 -1.93
N GLY A 59 -9.83 -18.80 -2.94
CA GLY A 59 -9.72 -18.38 -4.33
C GLY A 59 -10.81 -17.37 -4.67
N GLN A 60 -10.42 -16.26 -5.28
CA GLN A 60 -11.36 -15.24 -5.75
C GLN A 60 -11.89 -15.62 -7.13
N SER A 61 -13.19 -15.41 -7.35
CA SER A 61 -13.79 -15.63 -8.67
C SER A 61 -13.29 -14.59 -9.65
N ILE A 62 -12.95 -15.02 -10.87
CA ILE A 62 -12.56 -14.12 -11.98
C ILE A 62 -13.81 -13.69 -12.77
N GLN A 63 -14.95 -14.33 -12.55
CA GLN A 63 -16.19 -14.07 -13.30
C GLN A 63 -16.90 -12.80 -12.82
N GLU A 64 -16.69 -12.40 -11.57
CA GLU A 64 -17.34 -11.26 -10.96
C GLU A 64 -16.30 -10.21 -10.58
N LEU A 65 -16.55 -8.97 -10.97
CA LEU A 65 -15.73 -7.86 -10.50
C LEU A 65 -16.12 -7.49 -9.06
N PRO A 66 -15.15 -7.10 -8.22
CA PRO A 66 -15.44 -6.57 -6.90
C PRO A 66 -16.43 -5.40 -6.92
N LEU A 67 -17.28 -5.32 -5.90
CA LEU A 67 -18.36 -4.32 -5.79
C LEU A 67 -17.86 -2.87 -5.89
N PHE A 68 -16.62 -2.57 -5.52
CA PHE A 68 -16.08 -1.22 -5.60
C PHE A 68 -15.95 -0.70 -7.05
N PHE A 69 -15.93 -1.58 -8.06
CA PHE A 69 -15.98 -1.15 -9.46
C PHE A 69 -17.40 -0.78 -9.93
N SER A 70 -18.44 -1.18 -9.20
CA SER A 70 -19.82 -0.77 -9.51
C SER A 70 -20.10 0.68 -9.14
N PHE A 71 -19.22 1.31 -8.35
CA PHE A 71 -19.34 2.70 -7.92
C PHE A 71 -18.24 3.55 -8.57
N PRO A 72 -18.51 4.14 -9.75
CA PRO A 72 -17.53 4.97 -10.43
C PRO A 72 -17.29 6.31 -9.69
N PRO A 73 -16.17 6.99 -9.95
CA PRO A 73 -15.89 8.30 -9.39
C PRO A 73 -16.95 9.35 -9.80
N PRO A 74 -17.12 10.44 -9.04
CA PRO A 74 -18.12 11.48 -9.35
C PRO A 74 -17.91 12.14 -10.72
N SER A 75 -16.71 12.02 -11.30
CA SER A 75 -16.33 12.54 -12.61
C SER A 75 -16.88 11.76 -13.81
N GLY A 76 -17.50 10.58 -13.63
CA GLY A 76 -18.10 9.82 -14.73
C GLY A 76 -17.81 8.31 -14.67
N PRO A 77 -18.31 7.52 -15.65
CA PRO A 77 -18.11 6.07 -15.68
C PRO A 77 -16.63 5.71 -15.83
N TRP A 78 -16.28 4.47 -15.46
CA TRP A 78 -14.91 3.98 -15.62
C TRP A 78 -14.47 3.99 -17.09
N GLU A 79 -13.23 4.39 -17.36
CA GLU A 79 -12.67 4.37 -18.70
C GLU A 79 -11.67 3.22 -18.85
N LEU A 80 -11.90 2.35 -19.84
CA LEU A 80 -10.95 1.34 -20.28
C LEU A 80 -10.23 1.87 -21.52
N VAL A 81 -8.95 2.14 -21.36
CA VAL A 81 -8.14 2.73 -22.41
C VAL A 81 -7.48 1.66 -23.26
N TYR A 82 -7.35 1.89 -24.56
CA TYR A 82 -6.60 1.00 -25.45
C TYR A 82 -5.69 1.76 -26.41
N VAL A 83 -4.53 1.16 -26.69
CA VAL A 83 -3.50 1.71 -27.57
C VAL A 83 -2.93 0.57 -28.43
N PRO A 84 -2.81 0.74 -29.77
CA PRO A 84 -3.18 1.91 -30.56
C PRO A 84 -4.66 1.92 -30.99
N ALA A 85 -5.26 3.12 -31.05
CA ALA A 85 -6.65 3.34 -31.46
C ALA A 85 -6.94 3.01 -32.93
N GLN A 86 -5.89 2.94 -33.76
CA GLN A 86 -6.00 2.78 -35.20
C GLN A 86 -6.43 1.35 -35.58
N SER A 87 -6.16 0.36 -34.72
CA SER A 87 -6.45 -1.05 -35.00
C SER A 87 -7.89 -1.42 -34.60
N GLU A 88 -8.67 -1.89 -35.57
CA GLU A 88 -10.01 -2.44 -35.35
C GLU A 88 -9.97 -3.74 -34.54
N ALA A 89 -8.90 -4.53 -34.70
CA ALA A 89 -8.71 -5.77 -33.94
C ALA A 89 -8.54 -5.48 -32.44
N VAL A 90 -7.70 -4.48 -32.09
CA VAL A 90 -7.52 -4.04 -30.70
C VAL A 90 -8.84 -3.52 -30.11
N ARG A 91 -9.55 -2.69 -30.88
CA ARG A 91 -10.86 -2.17 -30.46
C ARG A 91 -11.86 -3.30 -30.19
N THR A 92 -11.88 -4.33 -31.03
CA THR A 92 -12.79 -5.48 -30.90
C THR A 92 -12.49 -6.29 -29.63
N VAL A 93 -11.21 -6.51 -29.33
CA VAL A 93 -10.77 -7.19 -28.10
C VAL A 93 -11.22 -6.42 -26.87
N VAL A 94 -11.01 -5.10 -26.86
CA VAL A 94 -11.35 -4.24 -25.72
C VAL A 94 -12.87 -4.13 -25.54
N GLU A 95 -13.63 -4.05 -26.62
CA GLU A 95 -15.10 -4.08 -26.57
C GLU A 95 -15.63 -5.44 -26.08
N THR A 96 -14.97 -6.53 -26.44
CA THR A 96 -15.32 -7.87 -25.94
C THR A 96 -15.03 -7.99 -24.45
N ALA A 97 -13.87 -7.50 -24.00
CA ALA A 97 -13.53 -7.42 -22.58
C ALA A 97 -14.52 -6.54 -21.81
N ARG A 98 -14.88 -5.38 -22.37
CA ARG A 98 -15.88 -4.46 -21.80
C ARG A 98 -17.22 -5.14 -21.57
N ARG A 99 -17.72 -5.92 -22.54
CA ARG A 99 -18.97 -6.68 -22.41
C ARG A 99 -18.86 -7.80 -21.37
N ALA A 100 -17.71 -8.45 -21.27
CA ALA A 100 -17.48 -9.53 -20.32
C ALA A 100 -17.44 -9.04 -18.85
N LEU A 101 -17.02 -7.79 -18.61
CA LEU A 101 -16.86 -7.25 -17.26
C LEU A 101 -18.18 -6.75 -16.63
N VAL A 102 -19.27 -6.62 -17.39
CA VAL A 102 -20.64 -6.27 -16.91
C VAL A 102 -20.71 -5.00 -16.03
N ILE A 103 -19.71 -4.13 -16.11
CA ILE A 103 -19.67 -2.83 -15.41
C ILE A 103 -19.82 -1.68 -16.42
N ASN A 104 -20.25 -0.51 -15.93
CA ASN A 104 -20.40 0.68 -16.76
C ASN A 104 -19.02 1.25 -17.15
N LEU A 105 -18.45 0.68 -18.21
CA LEU A 105 -17.16 1.04 -18.79
C LEU A 105 -17.34 1.77 -20.12
N ARG A 106 -16.53 2.81 -20.31
CA ARG A 106 -16.34 3.50 -21.59
C ARG A 106 -15.00 3.07 -22.19
N ALA A 107 -15.02 2.56 -23.43
CA ALA A 107 -13.78 2.30 -24.16
C ALA A 107 -13.25 3.59 -24.78
N HIS A 108 -11.99 3.93 -24.53
CA HIS A 108 -11.35 5.14 -25.07
C HIS A 108 -10.01 4.77 -25.72
N GLY A 109 -9.87 5.05 -27.02
CA GLY A 109 -8.66 4.72 -27.77
C GLY A 109 -7.71 5.92 -27.89
N PHE A 110 -6.40 5.70 -27.71
CA PHE A 110 -5.37 6.69 -28.04
C PHE A 110 -4.46 6.19 -29.17
N PRO A 111 -3.96 7.08 -30.05
CA PRO A 111 -3.12 6.70 -31.17
C PRO A 111 -1.75 6.17 -30.73
N SER A 112 -1.22 6.65 -29.59
CA SER A 112 0.06 6.25 -29.03
C SER A 112 0.04 6.29 -27.51
N GLU A 113 0.98 5.60 -26.89
CA GLU A 113 1.16 5.58 -25.44
C GLU A 113 1.48 6.97 -24.90
N LYS A 114 2.28 7.76 -25.64
CA LYS A 114 2.59 9.15 -25.30
C LYS A 114 1.36 10.05 -25.30
N ALA A 115 0.46 9.88 -26.29
CA ALA A 115 -0.78 10.64 -26.32
C ALA A 115 -1.70 10.29 -25.13
N PHE A 116 -1.70 9.04 -24.70
CA PHE A 116 -2.38 8.61 -23.48
C PHE A 116 -1.74 9.22 -22.22
N GLU A 117 -0.41 9.23 -22.11
CA GLU A 117 0.30 9.86 -20.99
C GLU A 117 0.02 11.36 -20.89
N ASP A 118 0.01 12.06 -22.02
CA ASP A 118 -0.27 13.49 -22.06
C ASP A 118 -1.74 13.78 -21.70
N TYR A 119 -2.69 12.93 -22.09
CA TYR A 119 -4.08 12.99 -21.62
C TYR A 119 -4.17 12.83 -20.10
N VAL A 120 -3.52 11.81 -19.53
CA VAL A 120 -3.54 11.58 -18.08
C VAL A 120 -2.89 12.72 -17.29
N ARG A 121 -1.84 13.34 -17.85
CA ARG A 121 -1.15 14.47 -17.20
C ARG A 121 -1.93 15.77 -17.26
N SER A 122 -2.66 16.00 -18.35
CA SER A 122 -3.33 17.28 -18.61
C SER A 122 -4.79 17.33 -18.16
N ASP A 123 -5.46 16.17 -18.11
CA ASP A 123 -6.89 16.09 -17.82
C ASP A 123 -7.16 15.62 -16.38
N ASN A 124 -8.04 16.35 -15.69
CA ASN A 124 -8.54 16.01 -14.35
C ASN A 124 -9.44 14.76 -14.37
N LEU A 125 -9.99 14.39 -15.55
CA LEU A 125 -10.80 13.17 -15.73
C LEU A 125 -9.96 11.88 -15.75
N SER A 126 -8.63 11.98 -15.72
CA SER A 126 -7.71 10.84 -15.59
C SER A 126 -8.02 9.95 -14.38
N THR A 127 -8.68 10.50 -13.36
CA THR A 127 -9.19 9.77 -12.19
C THR A 127 -10.16 8.65 -12.58
N ASN A 128 -10.87 8.73 -13.71
CA ASN A 128 -11.80 7.70 -14.18
C ASN A 128 -11.13 6.56 -14.94
N VAL A 129 -9.85 6.69 -15.32
CA VAL A 129 -9.15 5.63 -16.07
C VAL A 129 -8.92 4.44 -15.14
N LEU A 130 -9.56 3.32 -15.48
CA LEU A 130 -9.42 2.07 -14.74
C LEU A 130 -8.06 1.43 -15.04
N ALA A 131 -7.83 1.18 -16.34
CA ALA A 131 -6.61 0.63 -16.86
C ALA A 131 -6.46 1.00 -18.34
N ALA A 132 -5.23 1.01 -18.84
CA ALA A 132 -4.93 1.06 -20.26
C ALA A 132 -4.31 -0.26 -20.72
N VAL A 133 -4.79 -0.78 -21.86
CA VAL A 133 -4.21 -1.93 -22.54
C VAL A 133 -3.36 -1.43 -23.70
N VAL A 134 -2.05 -1.63 -23.61
CA VAL A 134 -1.10 -1.18 -24.62
C VAL A 134 -0.57 -2.39 -25.37
N PHE A 135 -0.85 -2.45 -26.67
CA PHE A 135 -0.38 -3.49 -27.57
C PHE A 135 0.95 -3.06 -28.20
N GLU A 136 2.00 -3.84 -28.01
CA GLU A 136 3.32 -3.61 -28.59
C GLU A 136 3.35 -4.18 -30.02
N HIS A 137 2.60 -3.55 -30.91
CA HIS A 137 2.54 -3.94 -32.31
C HIS A 137 2.37 -2.73 -33.24
N ALA A 138 3.13 -2.72 -34.34
CA ALA A 138 3.02 -1.71 -35.37
C ALA A 138 1.96 -2.14 -36.39
N PHE A 139 0.78 -1.52 -36.33
CA PHE A 139 -0.27 -1.70 -37.33
C PHE A 139 -0.05 -0.69 -38.46
N ASN A 140 0.03 -1.17 -39.71
CA ASN A 140 0.18 -0.30 -40.87
C ASN A 140 -1.20 0.15 -41.40
N HIS A 141 -2.19 -0.74 -41.30
CA HIS A 141 -3.57 -0.47 -41.65
C HIS A 141 -4.51 -0.78 -40.47
N SER A 142 -5.66 -0.12 -40.46
CA SER A 142 -6.65 -0.29 -39.39
C SER A 142 -7.27 -1.69 -39.31
N ARG A 143 -7.29 -2.41 -40.43
CA ARG A 143 -7.85 -3.77 -40.55
C ARG A 143 -6.80 -4.88 -40.43
N ASP A 144 -5.55 -4.53 -40.11
CA ASP A 144 -4.51 -5.53 -39.92
C ASP A 144 -4.88 -6.44 -38.72
N PRO A 145 -4.84 -7.77 -38.88
CA PRO A 145 -5.16 -8.70 -37.81
C PRO A 145 -4.09 -8.66 -36.72
N LEU A 146 -4.46 -9.08 -35.50
CA LEU A 146 -3.48 -9.29 -34.44
C LEU A 146 -2.54 -10.45 -34.82
N PRO A 147 -1.23 -10.34 -34.53
CA PRO A 147 -0.29 -11.44 -34.74
C PRO A 147 -0.64 -12.63 -33.85
N LEU A 148 -0.22 -13.84 -34.24
CA LEU A 148 -0.41 -15.06 -33.45
C LEU A 148 0.17 -14.95 -32.04
N ALA A 149 1.31 -14.27 -31.90
CA ALA A 149 1.93 -13.95 -30.62
C ALA A 149 1.76 -12.45 -30.36
N VAL A 150 0.88 -12.11 -29.40
CA VAL A 150 0.60 -10.72 -29.03
C VAL A 150 1.39 -10.33 -27.80
N LYS A 151 2.19 -9.28 -27.91
CA LYS A 151 2.82 -8.65 -26.76
C LYS A 151 1.99 -7.44 -26.34
N TYR A 152 1.56 -7.43 -25.09
CA TYR A 152 0.80 -6.32 -24.51
C TYR A 152 1.19 -6.13 -23.05
N HIS A 153 0.94 -4.93 -22.54
CA HIS A 153 1.07 -4.64 -21.13
C HIS A 153 -0.11 -3.80 -20.64
N LEU A 154 -0.40 -3.89 -19.34
CA LEU A 154 -1.47 -3.15 -18.69
C LEU A 154 -0.87 -2.00 -17.89
N ARG A 155 -1.47 -0.81 -17.98
CA ARG A 155 -1.14 0.34 -17.15
C ARG A 155 -2.31 0.65 -16.22
N PHE A 156 -2.06 0.61 -14.93
CA PHE A 156 -3.05 0.95 -13.91
C PHE A 156 -2.81 2.36 -13.38
N SER A 157 -3.88 2.98 -12.85
CA SER A 157 -3.74 4.24 -12.13
C SER A 157 -2.84 4.07 -10.91
N TYR A 158 -2.07 5.11 -10.58
CA TYR A 158 -1.29 5.15 -9.35
C TYR A 158 -2.17 5.05 -8.10
N THR A 159 -3.38 5.59 -8.13
CA THR A 159 -4.29 5.58 -6.99
C THR A 159 -5.08 4.27 -6.90
N ARG A 160 -5.12 3.69 -5.71
CA ARG A 160 -5.90 2.47 -5.41
C ARG A 160 -7.40 2.75 -5.55
N ARG A 161 -8.14 1.81 -6.15
CA ARG A 161 -9.61 1.94 -6.36
C ARG A 161 -10.46 1.36 -5.23
N ASN A 162 -9.84 0.65 -4.28
CA ASN A 162 -10.51 0.05 -3.13
C ASN A 162 -10.44 0.91 -1.84
N TYR A 163 -9.84 2.11 -1.89
CA TYR A 163 -9.53 2.93 -0.71
C TYR A 163 -10.73 3.23 0.21
N MET A 164 -11.92 3.49 -0.34
CA MET A 164 -13.12 3.76 0.49
C MET A 164 -13.57 2.53 1.30
N TRP A 165 -13.18 1.32 0.90
CA TRP A 165 -13.61 0.07 1.53
C TRP A 165 -12.60 -0.45 2.57
N THR A 166 -11.38 0.10 2.60
CA THR A 166 -10.29 -0.37 3.46
C THR A 166 -9.98 0.56 4.62
N GLN A 167 -10.85 1.53 4.93
CA GLN A 167 -10.71 2.41 6.11
C GLN A 167 -10.95 1.63 7.41
N THR A 168 -9.97 0.81 7.80
CA THR A 168 -9.84 0.30 9.16
C THR A 168 -9.21 1.40 10.02
N GLY A 169 -9.94 1.80 11.07
CA GLY A 169 -9.70 2.96 11.94
C GLY A 169 -8.36 3.01 12.67
N SER A 170 -7.28 3.17 11.92
CA SER A 170 -5.95 3.48 12.42
C SER A 170 -5.81 5.00 12.59
N VAL A 171 -5.39 5.41 13.79
CA VAL A 171 -5.16 6.81 14.19
C VAL A 171 -3.90 7.39 13.52
N PHE A 172 -3.05 6.52 12.97
CA PHE A 172 -1.89 6.90 12.16
C PHE A 172 -2.34 6.96 10.71
N LEU A 173 -2.19 8.13 10.10
CA LEU A 173 -2.49 8.42 8.70
C LEU A 173 -1.98 7.28 7.81
N LYS A 174 -2.87 6.37 7.40
CA LYS A 174 -2.55 5.33 6.44
C LYS A 174 -2.41 6.06 5.11
N ASP A 175 -1.18 6.21 4.62
CA ASP A 175 -0.93 6.90 3.35
C ASP A 175 -1.87 6.34 2.29
N THR A 176 -2.72 7.23 1.79
CA THR A 176 -3.77 6.91 0.82
C THR A 176 -3.21 6.86 -0.60
N GLU A 177 -1.91 7.12 -0.75
CA GLU A 177 -1.24 7.36 -2.02
C GLU A 177 -0.43 6.15 -2.48
N GLY A 178 -0.87 5.53 -3.58
CA GLY A 178 -0.03 4.64 -4.36
C GLY A 178 -0.18 3.14 -4.09
N TRP A 179 0.53 2.38 -4.93
CA TRP A 179 0.67 0.93 -4.82
C TRP A 179 1.89 0.49 -4.01
N HIS A 180 2.70 1.44 -3.52
CA HIS A 180 3.92 1.21 -2.73
C HIS A 180 4.82 0.10 -3.32
N THR A 181 5.03 0.13 -4.64
CA THR A 181 5.80 -0.89 -5.37
C THR A 181 7.32 -0.78 -5.17
N THR A 182 7.81 0.30 -4.54
CA THR A 182 9.24 0.55 -4.36
C THR A 182 9.85 -0.16 -3.16
N SER A 183 9.03 -0.69 -2.25
CA SER A 183 9.46 -1.30 -1.00
C SER A 183 8.95 -2.74 -0.88
N LEU A 184 9.64 -3.56 -0.11
CA LEU A 184 9.27 -4.97 0.13
C LEU A 184 8.44 -5.15 1.40
N PHE A 185 8.49 -4.18 2.31
CA PHE A 185 7.86 -4.24 3.62
C PHE A 185 7.36 -2.85 4.03
N PRO A 186 6.14 -2.76 4.59
CA PRO A 186 5.60 -1.48 5.03
C PRO A 186 6.50 -0.86 6.09
N LEU A 187 6.58 0.48 6.09
CA LEU A 187 7.37 1.23 7.07
C LEU A 187 7.02 0.88 8.52
N PHE A 188 5.74 0.58 8.77
CA PHE A 188 5.23 0.14 10.07
C PHE A 188 4.49 -1.19 9.91
N PRO A 189 5.16 -2.34 10.16
CA PRO A 189 4.50 -3.63 10.08
C PRO A 189 3.56 -3.81 11.27
N ASN A 190 2.31 -4.15 10.99
CA ASN A 190 1.37 -4.57 12.04
C ASN A 190 1.75 -5.99 12.53
N PRO A 191 1.72 -6.23 13.84
CA PRO A 191 1.99 -7.56 14.38
C PRO A 191 0.89 -8.55 13.96
N GLY A 192 1.30 -9.77 13.62
CA GLY A 192 0.39 -10.86 13.23
C GLY A 192 0.23 -11.03 11.72
N PRO A 193 -0.67 -11.94 11.28
CA PRO A 193 -0.93 -12.16 9.87
C PRO A 193 -1.54 -10.93 9.20
N ARG A 194 -1.13 -10.65 7.96
CA ARG A 194 -1.65 -9.54 7.17
C ARG A 194 -3.15 -9.71 6.93
N GLU A 195 -3.95 -8.73 7.36
CA GLU A 195 -5.38 -8.62 7.06
C GLU A 195 -6.13 -9.98 7.19
N ALA A 196 -5.95 -10.67 8.33
CA ALA A 196 -6.50 -12.01 8.55
C ALA A 196 -8.03 -12.11 8.42
N THR A 197 -8.72 -10.99 8.59
CA THR A 197 -10.17 -10.87 8.47
C THR A 197 -10.64 -10.59 7.04
N SER A 198 -9.71 -10.33 6.10
CA SER A 198 -10.03 -9.99 4.71
C SER A 198 -9.85 -11.21 3.81
N ALA A 199 -10.96 -11.73 3.28
CA ALA A 199 -10.95 -12.94 2.45
C ALA A 199 -10.18 -12.77 1.12
N ASP A 200 -10.00 -11.54 0.66
CA ASP A 200 -9.25 -11.16 -0.54
C ASP A 200 -7.76 -10.88 -0.28
N GLY A 201 -7.27 -11.09 0.95
CA GLY A 201 -5.90 -10.72 1.34
C GLY A 201 -5.73 -9.25 1.71
N GLY A 202 -6.84 -8.48 1.69
CA GLY A 202 -6.92 -7.10 2.12
C GLY A 202 -6.15 -6.15 1.22
N GLU A 203 -5.64 -5.07 1.80
CA GLU A 203 -4.88 -4.10 1.02
C GLU A 203 -3.67 -4.76 0.36
N PRO A 204 -3.34 -4.39 -0.90
CA PRO A 204 -2.10 -4.78 -1.54
C PRO A 204 -0.95 -4.12 -0.77
N GLY A 205 -0.56 -4.72 0.35
CA GLY A 205 0.74 -4.52 0.95
C GLY A 205 1.80 -4.81 -0.11
N GLU A 206 2.83 -3.98 -0.04
CA GLU A 206 3.96 -3.84 -0.94
C GLU A 206 4.43 -5.20 -1.47
N LYS A 207 4.31 -5.41 -2.77
CA LYS A 207 4.82 -6.59 -3.45
C LYS A 207 5.44 -6.17 -4.77
N HIS A 208 6.73 -6.43 -4.91
CA HIS A 208 7.34 -6.76 -6.20
C HIS A 208 7.73 -8.24 -6.18
N PRO A 209 7.64 -8.94 -7.34
CA PRO A 209 8.12 -10.31 -7.54
C PRO A 209 9.63 -10.46 -7.37
#